data_AF-A0AAU5S844-F1
#
_entry.id   AF-A0AAU5S844-F1
#
_cell.length_a   1.000
_cell.length_b   1.000
_cell.length_c   1.000
_cell.angle_alpha   90.00
_cell.angle_beta   90.00
_cell.angle_gamma   90.00
#
_symmetry.space_group_name_H-M   'P 1'
#
loop_
_entity.id
_entity.type
_entity.pdbx_description
1 polymer ?
#
loop_
_entity_poly.entity_id
_entity_poly.type
_entity_poly.pdbx_seq_one_letter_code
_entity_poly.pdbx_strand_id
1 'polypeptide(L)'
;MRTRIAAAAVAAAALATFCATACSSSSDDKNASDKATTAAPTTTGSAGPSTGAAVPRPPAPSGVNRQTYLAALKAIDPSLAADPNQVIDQGRTQCTEINGDPQTADHLAAERFGSPGHPLTDAQGAAIDAALKLTVCKS
;
A
#
# COMPACT_ATOMS: atom_id res chain seq x y z
N MET A 1 46.73 -7.64 3.62
CA MET A 1 46.70 -7.02 4.96
C MET A 1 45.39 -6.26 5.06
N ARG A 2 44.37 -6.83 5.72
CA ARG A 2 43.89 -6.41 7.06
C ARG A 2 43.56 -4.92 7.04
N THR A 3 42.28 -4.56 6.97
CA THR A 3 41.51 -4.33 8.20
C THR A 3 40.05 -4.81 8.12
N ARG A 4 39.64 -5.52 9.18
CA ARG A 4 38.25 -5.87 9.52
C ARG A 4 37.77 -4.90 10.60
N ILE A 5 36.53 -4.42 10.53
CA ILE A 5 35.74 -3.85 11.64
C ILE A 5 34.26 -4.09 11.22
N ALA A 6 33.44 -5.04 11.72
CA ALA A 6 33.05 -5.51 13.05
C ALA A 6 32.04 -4.59 13.80
N ALA A 7 31.03 -5.25 14.40
CA ALA A 7 29.91 -4.79 15.25
C ALA A 7 28.67 -4.29 14.48
N ALA A 8 27.52 -5.00 14.38
CA ALA A 8 26.70 -5.71 15.37
C ALA A 8 26.11 -4.80 16.46
N ALA A 9 24.83 -4.44 16.28
CA ALA A 9 23.93 -4.05 17.37
C ALA A 9 22.51 -4.51 17.02
N VAL A 10 22.17 -5.70 17.51
CA VAL A 10 20.79 -6.21 17.58
C VAL A 10 20.20 -5.61 18.85
N ALA A 11 19.25 -4.69 18.72
CA ALA A 11 18.45 -4.21 19.84
C ALA A 11 17.06 -4.87 19.76
N ALA A 12 16.89 -5.95 20.52
CA ALA A 12 15.60 -6.51 20.86
C ALA A 12 14.95 -5.64 21.95
N ALA A 13 13.76 -5.12 21.70
CA ALA A 13 12.90 -4.56 22.72
C ALA A 13 11.50 -5.17 22.57
N ALA A 14 11.24 -6.19 23.38
CA ALA A 14 9.93 -6.77 23.59
C ALA A 14 9.18 -5.91 24.64
N LEU A 15 8.01 -5.40 24.30
CA LEU A 15 6.99 -5.00 25.26
C LEU A 15 5.64 -5.53 24.79
N ALA A 16 5.18 -6.55 25.52
CA ALA A 16 3.86 -7.11 25.42
C ALA A 16 2.87 -6.23 26.19
N THR A 17 1.76 -5.85 25.56
CA THR A 17 0.54 -5.46 26.28
C THR A 17 -0.67 -6.05 25.56
N PHE A 18 -1.17 -7.15 26.14
CA PHE A 18 -2.48 -7.73 25.86
C PHE A 18 -3.56 -6.87 26.51
N CYS A 19 -4.61 -6.52 25.75
CA CYS A 19 -5.94 -6.26 26.30
C CYS A 19 -6.98 -6.83 25.32
N ALA A 20 -7.41 -8.05 25.59
CA ALA A 20 -8.56 -8.68 24.97
C ALA A 20 -9.82 -8.21 25.72
N THR A 21 -10.67 -7.42 25.07
CA THR A 21 -12.05 -7.21 25.55
C THR A 21 -12.93 -8.30 24.95
N ALA A 22 -13.15 -9.33 25.75
CA ALA A 22 -14.24 -10.27 25.59
C ALA A 22 -15.56 -9.54 25.86
N CYS A 23 -16.53 -9.67 24.94
CA CYS A 23 -17.93 -9.72 25.33
C CYS A 23 -18.67 -10.63 24.35
N SER A 24 -19.21 -11.69 24.92
CA SER A 24 -19.96 -12.78 24.30
C SER A 24 -21.44 -12.59 24.62
N SER A 25 -22.32 -12.79 23.63
CA SER A 25 -23.67 -13.37 23.75
C SER A 25 -24.44 -13.13 22.45
N SER A 26 -25.35 -13.97 21.99
CA SER A 26 -25.64 -15.40 22.08
C SER A 26 -26.80 -15.57 21.08
N SER A 27 -26.77 -16.69 20.37
CA SER A 27 -27.70 -17.28 19.40
C SER A 27 -29.17 -16.85 19.39
N ASP A 28 -29.77 -16.83 18.19
CA ASP A 28 -31.01 -17.57 17.92
C ASP A 28 -31.20 -17.86 16.40
N ASP A 29 -31.61 -19.09 16.11
CA ASP A 29 -31.74 -19.74 14.81
C ASP A 29 -33.17 -19.70 14.22
N LYS A 30 -33.25 -19.89 12.89
CA LYS A 30 -34.41 -20.33 12.05
C LYS A 30 -35.41 -19.21 11.67
N ASN A 31 -36.01 -19.14 10.48
CA ASN A 31 -36.26 -20.10 9.41
C ASN A 31 -36.71 -19.37 8.11
N ALA A 32 -36.59 -20.08 6.98
CA ALA A 32 -37.49 -20.10 5.82
C ALA A 32 -37.27 -19.16 4.60
N SER A 33 -36.94 -19.86 3.51
CA SER A 33 -37.52 -19.77 2.16
C SER A 33 -36.91 -18.85 1.10
N ASP A 34 -36.28 -19.54 0.14
CA ASP A 34 -36.44 -19.42 -1.31
C ASP A 34 -36.90 -18.08 -1.91
N LYS A 35 -36.04 -17.45 -2.72
CA LYS A 35 -36.20 -17.34 -4.19
C LYS A 35 -35.00 -16.62 -4.82
N ALA A 36 -34.48 -17.16 -5.92
CA ALA A 36 -33.47 -16.55 -6.77
C ALA A 36 -33.93 -15.21 -7.39
N THR A 37 -33.04 -14.22 -7.47
CA THR A 37 -32.96 -13.23 -8.58
C THR A 37 -31.62 -12.46 -8.57
N THR A 38 -30.99 -12.52 -9.73
CA THR A 38 -29.91 -11.73 -10.37
C THR A 38 -29.67 -10.26 -9.95
N ALA A 39 -28.39 -9.85 -10.04
CA ALA A 39 -27.78 -8.50 -10.12
C ALA A 39 -27.73 -7.65 -8.82
N ALA A 40 -26.68 -6.89 -8.48
CA ALA A 40 -25.62 -6.22 -9.25
C ALA A 40 -24.37 -5.96 -8.35
N PRO A 41 -23.18 -5.65 -8.90
CA PRO A 41 -22.03 -5.24 -8.10
C PRO A 41 -22.24 -3.84 -7.50
N THR A 42 -21.93 -3.74 -6.22
CA THR A 42 -21.80 -2.52 -5.42
C THR A 42 -20.59 -1.70 -5.85
N THR A 43 -20.81 -0.49 -6.38
CA THR A 43 -19.85 0.62 -6.26
C THR A 43 -20.61 1.95 -6.25
N THR A 44 -20.92 2.46 -5.06
CA THR A 44 -21.24 3.88 -4.88
C THR A 44 -19.92 4.65 -4.94
N GLY A 45 -19.53 5.07 -6.14
CA GLY A 45 -18.54 6.11 -6.35
C GLY A 45 -19.25 7.32 -6.94
N SER A 46 -19.58 8.31 -6.10
CA SER A 46 -20.05 9.60 -6.59
C SER A 46 -18.94 10.27 -7.39
N ALA A 47 -19.01 10.16 -8.72
CA ALA A 47 -18.23 10.97 -9.63
C ALA A 47 -18.94 12.32 -9.82
N GLY A 48 -18.44 13.35 -9.15
CA GLY A 48 -18.71 14.74 -9.57
C GLY A 48 -17.92 15.05 -10.86
N PRO A 49 -18.43 15.89 -11.77
CA PRO A 49 -17.73 16.20 -13.00
C PRO A 49 -16.57 17.17 -12.72
N SER A 50 -15.33 16.68 -12.72
CA SER A 50 -14.13 17.53 -12.76
C SER A 50 -13.75 17.81 -14.22
N THR A 51 -13.84 19.07 -14.62
CA THR A 51 -13.59 19.62 -15.97
C THR A 51 -12.10 19.77 -16.32
N GLY A 52 -11.31 18.74 -16.04
CA GLY A 52 -9.96 18.55 -16.57
C GLY A 52 -9.80 17.08 -16.88
N ALA A 53 -9.27 16.73 -18.06
CA ALA A 53 -9.04 15.33 -18.40
C ALA A 53 -8.04 14.75 -17.38
N ALA A 54 -8.55 13.97 -16.42
CA ALA A 54 -7.71 13.27 -15.46
C ALA A 54 -6.76 12.37 -16.24
N VAL A 55 -5.47 12.44 -15.93
CA VAL A 55 -4.50 11.46 -16.46
C VAL A 55 -5.03 10.06 -16.13
N PRO A 56 -5.17 9.15 -17.11
CA PRO A 56 -5.72 7.84 -16.86
C PRO A 56 -4.89 7.12 -15.80
N ARG A 57 -5.50 6.87 -14.64
CA ARG A 57 -4.86 6.14 -13.55
C ARG A 57 -4.84 4.65 -13.90
N PRO A 58 -3.70 3.95 -13.76
CA PRO A 58 -3.63 2.51 -14.05
C PRO A 58 -4.65 1.74 -13.18
N PRO A 59 -5.18 0.60 -13.64
CA PRO A 59 -5.99 -0.29 -12.81
C PRO A 59 -5.18 -0.77 -11.59
N ALA A 60 -5.89 -1.24 -10.56
CA ALA A 60 -5.22 -1.80 -9.40
C ALA A 60 -4.50 -3.11 -9.78
N PRO A 61 -3.23 -3.31 -9.38
CA PRO A 61 -2.50 -4.53 -9.63
C PRO A 61 -3.17 -5.71 -8.91
N SER A 62 -3.14 -6.88 -9.55
CA SER A 62 -3.65 -8.13 -8.99
C SER A 62 -2.61 -9.25 -9.10
N GLY A 63 -2.88 -10.39 -8.46
CA GLY A 63 -2.04 -11.59 -8.53
C GLY A 63 -0.57 -11.30 -8.21
N VAL A 64 0.31 -11.74 -9.12
CA VAL A 64 1.78 -11.63 -8.97
C VAL A 64 2.23 -10.18 -8.85
N ASN A 65 1.73 -9.26 -9.70
CA ASN A 65 2.14 -7.85 -9.65
C ASN A 65 1.85 -7.22 -8.27
N ARG A 66 0.68 -7.53 -7.70
CA ARG A 66 0.30 -7.07 -6.35
C ARG A 66 1.27 -7.60 -5.29
N GLN A 67 1.58 -8.89 -5.35
CA GLN A 67 2.47 -9.53 -4.38
C GLN A 67 3.91 -9.01 -4.50
N THR A 68 4.41 -8.87 -5.72
CA THR A 68 5.75 -8.32 -6.00
C THR A 68 5.87 -6.88 -5.50
N TYR A 69 4.85 -6.04 -5.74
CA TYR A 69 4.84 -4.67 -5.25
C TYR A 69 4.88 -4.61 -3.73
N LEU A 70 3.99 -5.33 -3.04
CA LEU A 70 3.93 -5.34 -1.57
C LEU A 70 5.20 -5.94 -0.94
N ALA A 71 5.80 -6.94 -1.57
CA ALA A 71 7.07 -7.51 -1.13
C ALA A 71 8.24 -6.52 -1.28
N ALA A 72 8.28 -5.78 -2.40
CA ALA A 72 9.29 -4.75 -2.62
C ALA A 72 9.15 -3.62 -1.59
N LEU A 73 7.92 -3.14 -1.34
CA LEU A 73 7.67 -2.14 -0.31
C LEU A 73 8.11 -2.61 1.07
N LYS A 74 7.74 -3.84 1.47
CA LYS A 74 8.15 -4.41 2.76
C LYS A 74 9.66 -4.51 2.92
N ALA A 75 10.40 -4.71 1.83
CA ALA A 75 11.85 -4.77 1.84
C ALA A 75 12.51 -3.38 1.97
N ILE A 76 11.86 -2.33 1.45
CA ILE A 76 12.28 -0.93 1.62
C ILE A 76 11.99 -0.48 3.04
N ASP A 77 10.76 -0.72 3.49
CA ASP A 77 10.32 -0.45 4.84
C ASP A 77 9.12 -1.34 5.23
N PRO A 78 9.20 -2.11 6.33
CA PRO A 78 8.11 -2.99 6.74
C PRO A 78 6.78 -2.29 7.01
N SER A 79 6.79 -1.01 7.40
CA SER A 79 5.58 -0.23 7.68
C SER A 79 4.77 0.06 6.43
N LEU A 80 5.39 0.10 5.25
CA LEU A 80 4.71 0.34 3.97
C LEU A 80 3.77 -0.79 3.58
N ALA A 81 3.95 -1.99 4.14
CA ALA A 81 3.06 -3.13 3.93
C ALA A 81 1.95 -3.24 4.99
N ALA A 82 1.84 -2.29 5.93
CA ALA A 82 0.83 -2.33 7.00
C ALA A 82 -0.60 -2.19 6.47
N ASP A 83 -0.81 -1.33 5.46
CA ASP A 83 -2.07 -1.23 4.72
C ASP A 83 -1.85 -1.48 3.22
N PRO A 84 -2.00 -2.74 2.77
CA PRO A 84 -1.80 -3.11 1.37
C PRO A 84 -2.73 -2.40 0.38
N ASN A 85 -3.94 -2.01 0.79
CA ASN A 85 -4.89 -1.39 -0.13
C ASN A 85 -4.57 0.10 -0.27
N GLN A 86 -4.29 0.78 0.84
CA GLN A 86 -3.86 2.18 0.83
C GLN A 86 -2.58 2.36 0.03
N VAL A 87 -1.57 1.50 0.22
CA VAL A 87 -0.26 1.66 -0.43
C VAL A 87 -0.32 1.36 -1.94
N ILE A 88 -1.25 0.51 -2.37
CA ILE A 88 -1.57 0.30 -3.80
C ILE A 88 -2.24 1.54 -4.38
N ASP A 89 -3.17 2.16 -3.63
CA ASP A 89 -3.83 3.37 -4.06
C ASP A 89 -2.81 4.52 -4.20
N GLN A 90 -1.98 4.74 -3.19
CA GLN A 90 -0.87 5.70 -3.27
C GLN A 90 0.05 5.43 -4.47
N GLY A 91 0.39 4.16 -4.71
CA GLY A 91 1.22 3.75 -5.85
C GLY A 91 0.63 4.09 -7.22
N ARG A 92 -0.66 3.84 -7.42
CA ARG A 92 -1.34 4.19 -8.68
C ARG A 92 -1.39 5.70 -8.90
N THR A 93 -1.44 6.49 -7.82
CA THR A 93 -1.36 7.96 -7.90
C THR A 93 0.07 8.39 -8.21
N GLN A 94 1.07 7.79 -7.57
CA GLN A 94 2.48 8.07 -7.86
C GLN A 94 2.87 7.78 -9.32
N CYS A 95 2.21 6.83 -9.98
CA CYS A 95 2.40 6.59 -11.42
C CYS A 95 2.11 7.82 -12.30
N THR A 96 1.26 8.76 -11.90
CA THR A 96 1.05 9.99 -12.68
C THR A 96 2.23 10.94 -12.53
N GLU A 97 2.83 11.03 -11.34
CA GLU A 97 4.00 11.86 -11.06
C GLU A 97 5.24 11.35 -11.80
N ILE A 98 5.47 10.03 -11.76
CA ILE A 98 6.58 9.36 -12.48
C ILE A 98 6.58 9.70 -13.98
N ASN A 99 5.39 9.81 -14.58
CA ASN A 99 5.24 10.10 -16.01
C ASN A 99 5.24 11.60 -16.32
N GLY A 100 4.99 12.45 -15.33
CA GLY A 100 4.93 13.92 -15.48
C GLY A 100 6.28 14.59 -15.28
N ASP A 101 6.95 14.31 -14.15
CA ASP A 101 8.25 14.87 -13.81
C ASP A 101 9.12 13.85 -13.04
N PRO A 102 9.99 13.11 -13.73
CA PRO A 102 10.84 12.11 -13.09
C PRO A 102 11.92 12.70 -12.19
N GLN A 103 12.20 14.02 -12.25
CA GLN A 103 13.23 14.64 -11.40
C GLN A 103 12.75 14.84 -9.96
N THR A 104 11.44 15.00 -9.77
CA THR A 104 10.81 15.22 -8.46
C THR A 104 10.05 13.99 -7.96
N ALA A 105 9.78 13.01 -8.82
CA ALA A 105 9.01 11.81 -8.50
C ALA A 105 9.55 11.07 -7.27
N ASP A 106 10.87 10.88 -7.15
CA ASP A 106 11.49 10.16 -6.02
C ASP A 106 11.21 10.87 -4.68
N HIS A 107 11.33 12.19 -4.66
CA HIS A 107 11.03 13.01 -3.47
C HIS A 107 9.54 12.94 -3.12
N LEU A 108 8.66 13.10 -4.12
CA LEU A 108 7.21 13.00 -3.94
C LEU A 108 6.78 11.61 -3.45
N ALA A 109 7.48 10.55 -3.87
CA ALA A 109 7.26 9.22 -3.34
C ALA A 109 7.63 9.16 -1.85
N ALA A 110 8.80 9.70 -1.47
CA ALA A 110 9.21 9.73 -0.06
C ALA A 110 8.18 10.48 0.82
N GLU A 111 7.64 11.59 0.34
CA GLU A 111 6.58 12.35 1.06
C GLU A 111 5.24 11.60 1.13
N ARG A 112 4.84 10.95 0.03
CA ARG A 112 3.53 10.27 -0.08
C ARG A 112 3.46 9.00 0.77
N PHE A 113 4.56 8.25 0.80
CA PHE A 113 4.66 6.96 1.48
C PHE A 113 5.22 7.09 2.90
N GLY A 114 5.95 8.16 3.18
CA GLY A 114 6.43 8.49 4.53
C GLY A 114 5.34 9.06 5.43
N SER A 115 5.68 9.21 6.70
CA SER A 115 4.83 9.87 7.70
C SER A 115 5.68 10.71 8.66
N PRO A 116 5.10 11.66 9.42
CA PRO A 116 5.88 12.49 10.35
C PRO A 116 6.68 11.69 11.39
N GLY A 117 6.17 10.53 11.82
CA GLY A 117 6.85 9.65 12.77
C GLY A 117 7.78 8.63 12.12
N HIS A 118 7.73 8.51 10.79
CA HIS A 118 8.51 7.56 10.01
C HIS A 118 8.76 8.13 8.60
N PRO A 119 9.64 9.15 8.49
CA PRO A 119 9.93 9.78 7.21
C PRO A 119 10.74 8.83 6.33
N LEU A 120 10.50 8.87 5.03
CA LEU A 120 11.32 8.18 4.05
C LEU A 120 12.34 9.15 3.43
N THR A 121 13.44 8.59 2.99
CA THR A 121 14.48 9.30 2.22
C THR A 121 14.16 9.29 0.73
N ASP A 122 14.71 10.23 -0.04
CA ASP A 122 14.59 10.22 -1.50
C ASP A 122 15.12 8.91 -2.12
N ALA A 123 16.14 8.28 -1.53
CA ALA A 123 16.63 6.98 -1.97
C ALA A 123 15.59 5.85 -1.78
N GLN A 124 14.82 5.89 -0.69
CA GLN A 124 13.70 4.98 -0.49
C GLN A 124 12.54 5.32 -1.44
N GLY A 125 12.27 6.60 -1.68
CA GLY A 125 11.33 7.05 -2.71
C GLY A 125 11.67 6.53 -4.11
N ALA A 126 12.93 6.63 -4.52
CA ALA A 126 13.44 6.08 -5.77
C ALA A 126 13.25 4.55 -5.86
N ALA A 127 13.47 3.84 -4.76
CA ALA A 127 13.23 2.40 -4.70
C ALA A 127 11.74 2.05 -4.84
N ILE A 128 10.85 2.87 -4.27
CA ILE A 128 9.39 2.74 -4.43
C ILE A 128 9.01 2.98 -5.89
N ASP A 129 9.51 4.05 -6.50
CA ASP A 129 9.25 4.38 -7.90
C ASP A 129 9.75 3.30 -8.86
N ALA A 130 10.90 2.69 -8.57
CA ALA A 130 11.38 1.53 -9.32
C ALA A 130 10.42 0.33 -9.21
N ALA A 131 9.92 0.02 -8.01
CA ALA A 131 8.95 -1.05 -7.80
C ALA A 131 7.63 -0.76 -8.54
N LEU A 132 7.17 0.49 -8.51
CA LEU A 132 5.96 0.95 -9.21
C LEU A 132 6.08 0.78 -10.72
N LYS A 133 7.20 1.23 -11.32
CA LYS A 133 7.47 1.08 -12.76
C LYS A 133 7.43 -0.38 -13.21
N LEU A 134 7.92 -1.30 -12.37
CA LEU A 134 7.96 -2.74 -12.67
C LEU A 134 6.63 -3.46 -12.45
N THR A 135 5.69 -2.91 -11.69
CA THR A 135 4.49 -3.63 -11.25
C THR A 135 3.20 -2.88 -11.52
N VAL A 136 3.01 -1.71 -10.91
CA VAL A 136 1.76 -0.96 -10.86
C VAL A 136 1.56 -0.10 -12.10
N CYS A 137 2.59 0.64 -12.53
CA CYS A 137 2.45 1.61 -13.62
C CYS A 137 2.34 0.97 -15.02
N LYS A 138 2.64 -0.32 -15.14
CA LYS A 138 2.47 -1.11 -16.37
C LYS A 138 1.12 -1.85 -16.45
N SER A 139 0.24 -1.65 -15.47
CA SER A 139 -1.01 -2.42 -15.31
C SER A 139 -2.11 -1.96 -16.26
#